data_AF-A0A2G5B263-F1
#
_entry.id   AF-A0A2G5B263-F1
#
_cell.length_a   1.000
_cell.length_b   1.000
_cell.length_c   1.000
_cell.angle_alpha   90.00
_cell.angle_beta   90.00
_cell.angle_gamma   90.00
#
_symmetry.space_group_name_H-M   'P 1'
#
loop_
_entity.id
_entity.type
_entity.pdbx_description
1 polymer ?
#
loop_
_entity_poly.entity_id
_entity_poly.type
_entity_poly.pdbx_seq_one_letter_code
_entity_poly.pdbx_strand_id
1 'polypeptide(L)'
;PVTEDEAPDYFNVIKHPMDFATVRQKLLDGHYREVDAFAADLMLVLSNCMTYNTPDTYYFQLAARVKRHVDRLMAAARAHI
;
A
#
# COMPACT_ATOMS: atom_id res chain seq x y z
N PRO A 1 9.52 -3.31 5.67
CA PRO A 1 9.91 -3.36 4.24
C PRO A 1 10.08 -4.81 3.78
N VAL A 2 9.75 -5.12 2.52
CA VAL A 2 9.99 -6.45 1.93
C VAL A 2 11.48 -6.59 1.61
N THR A 3 12.07 -7.74 1.94
CA THR A 3 13.47 -8.07 1.61
C THR A 3 13.55 -8.99 0.38
N GLU A 4 14.71 -9.04 -0.30
CA GLU A 4 14.91 -9.97 -1.43
C GLU A 4 14.85 -11.44 -1.00
N ASP A 5 15.25 -11.74 0.23
CA ASP A 5 15.19 -13.10 0.78
C ASP A 5 13.73 -13.59 0.96
N GLU A 6 12.82 -12.68 1.33
CA GLU A 6 11.39 -12.97 1.49
C GLU A 6 10.65 -12.98 0.15
N ALA A 7 11.11 -12.19 -0.81
CA ALA A 7 10.49 -12.00 -2.12
C ALA A 7 11.58 -11.88 -3.20
N PRO A 8 12.00 -13.01 -3.81
CA PRO A 8 12.98 -13.02 -4.88
C PRO A 8 12.58 -12.09 -6.03
N ASP A 9 13.51 -11.32 -6.57
CA ASP A 9 13.28 -10.38 -7.68
C ASP A 9 12.28 -9.24 -7.39
N TYR A 10 11.90 -9.00 -6.13
CA TYR A 10 10.90 -8.00 -5.80
C TYR A 10 11.24 -6.61 -6.36
N PHE A 11 12.50 -6.18 -6.23
CA PHE A 11 12.95 -4.88 -6.75
C PHE A 11 13.13 -4.84 -8.28
N ASN A 12 13.22 -6.01 -8.92
CA ASN A 12 13.20 -6.13 -10.38
C ASN A 12 11.78 -5.94 -10.94
N VAL A 13 10.76 -6.37 -10.20
CA VAL A 13 9.34 -6.26 -10.58
C VAL A 13 8.76 -4.91 -10.13
N ILE A 14 8.97 -4.53 -8.87
CA ILE A 14 8.33 -3.38 -8.21
C ILE A 14 9.27 -2.18 -8.21
N LYS A 15 8.91 -1.15 -8.97
CA LYS A 15 9.75 0.07 -9.18
C LYS A 15 9.65 1.10 -8.08
N HIS A 16 8.56 1.10 -7.32
CA HIS A 16 8.35 2.02 -6.21
C HIS A 16 7.91 1.23 -4.96
N PRO A 17 8.85 0.56 -4.27
CA PRO A 17 8.55 -0.18 -3.05
C PRO A 17 7.92 0.72 -1.99
N MET A 18 6.94 0.19 -1.27
CA MET A 18 6.29 0.85 -0.14
C MET A 18 5.78 -0.19 0.84
N ASP A 19 5.72 0.14 2.12
CA ASP A 19 5.19 -0.71 3.18
C ASP A 19 4.54 0.13 4.30
N PHE A 20 3.68 -0.47 5.12
CA PHE A 20 2.94 0.26 6.14
C PHE A 20 3.80 0.86 7.26
N ALA A 21 4.99 0.31 7.55
CA ALA A 21 5.89 0.93 8.52
C ALA A 21 6.44 2.24 7.97
N THR A 22 6.84 2.25 6.69
CA THR A 22 7.26 3.46 5.97
C THR A 22 6.13 4.48 5.87
N VAL A 23 4.90 4.06 5.52
CA VAL A 23 3.72 4.96 5.48
C VAL A 23 3.44 5.57 6.86
N ARG A 24 3.48 4.76 7.92
CA ARG A 24 3.30 5.24 9.29
C ARG A 24 4.36 6.27 9.67
N GLN A 25 5.62 6.02 9.35
CA GLN A 25 6.71 6.95 9.64
C GLN A 25 6.52 8.27 8.88
N LYS A 26 6.19 8.22 7.58
CA LYS A 26 5.89 9.41 6.78
C LYS A 26 4.73 10.24 7.35
N LEU A 27 3.72 9.58 7.91
CA LEU A 27 2.61 10.26 8.58
C LEU A 27 3.07 10.97 9.86
N LEU A 28 3.82 10.29 10.71
CA LEU A 28 4.32 10.86 11.97
C LEU A 28 5.29 12.02 11.74
N ASP A 29 6.08 11.95 10.67
CA ASP A 29 7.03 13.01 10.28
C ASP A 29 6.34 14.17 9.55
N GLY A 30 5.02 14.12 9.34
CA GLY A 30 4.26 15.19 8.68
C GLY A 30 4.52 15.32 7.17
N HIS A 31 4.99 14.26 6.51
CA HIS A 31 5.28 14.28 5.07
C HIS A 31 4.02 14.36 4.19
N TYR A 32 2.83 14.05 4.72
CA TYR A 32 1.57 14.15 3.99
C TYR A 32 0.87 15.47 4.30
N ARG A 33 0.84 16.38 3.32
CA ARG A 33 0.11 17.65 3.42
C ARG A 33 -1.39 17.50 3.15
N GLU A 34 -1.75 16.46 2.41
CA GLU A 34 -3.11 16.19 1.96
C GLU A 34 -3.45 14.72 2.19
N VAL A 35 -4.72 14.46 2.49
CA VAL A 35 -5.26 13.10 2.71
C VAL A 35 -5.03 12.19 1.49
N ASP A 36 -4.99 12.77 0.30
CA ASP A 36 -4.78 12.05 -0.96
C ASP A 36 -3.34 11.54 -1.12
N ALA A 37 -2.35 12.28 -0.61
CA ALA A 37 -0.96 11.81 -0.61
C ALA A 37 -0.77 10.61 0.33
N PHE A 38 -1.45 10.62 1.48
CA PHE A 38 -1.49 9.46 2.39
C PHE A 38 -2.24 8.27 1.76
N ALA A 39 -3.39 8.54 1.12
CA ALA A 39 -4.16 7.52 0.40
C ALA A 39 -3.32 6.83 -0.68
N ALA A 40 -2.59 7.63 -1.48
CA ALA A 40 -1.79 7.14 -2.58
C ALA A 40 -0.75 6.10 -2.13
N ASP A 41 -0.06 6.35 -1.00
CA ASP A 41 0.91 5.41 -0.47
C ASP A 41 0.27 4.14 0.10
N LEU A 42 -0.88 4.24 0.79
CA LEU A 42 -1.63 3.05 1.22
C LEU A 42 -2.01 2.18 0.01
N MET A 43 -2.47 2.82 -1.06
CA MET A 43 -2.85 2.15 -2.30
C MET A 43 -1.64 1.57 -3.03
N LEU A 44 -0.46 2.20 -2.92
CA LEU A 44 0.78 1.71 -3.49
C LEU A 44 1.24 0.41 -2.81
N VAL A 45 1.16 0.32 -1.47
CA VAL A 45 1.46 -0.93 -0.74
C VAL A 45 0.65 -2.09 -1.30
N LEU A 46 -0.66 -1.88 -1.44
CA LEU A 46 -1.61 -2.91 -1.86
C LEU A 46 -1.46 -3.25 -3.34
N SER A 47 -1.24 -2.24 -4.19
CA SER A 47 -1.01 -2.43 -5.62
C SER A 47 0.28 -3.21 -5.86
N ASN A 48 1.38 -2.85 -5.20
CA ASN A 48 2.65 -3.58 -5.29
C ASN A 48 2.49 -5.05 -4.88
N CYS A 49 1.77 -5.30 -3.78
CA CYS A 49 1.47 -6.66 -3.34
C CYS A 49 0.69 -7.44 -4.42
N MET A 50 -0.30 -6.82 -5.05
CA MET A 50 -1.10 -7.45 -6.10
C MET A 50 -0.39 -7.57 -7.46
N THR A 51 0.63 -6.74 -7.71
CA THR A 51 1.49 -6.82 -8.92
C THR A 51 2.52 -7.93 -8.78
N TYR A 52 3.15 -8.06 -7.62
CA TYR A 52 4.18 -9.06 -7.39
C TYR A 52 3.61 -10.48 -7.19
N ASN A 53 2.50 -10.59 -6.44
CA ASN A 53 1.91 -11.88 -6.11
C ASN A 53 0.79 -12.26 -7.08
N THR A 54 0.65 -13.54 -7.40
CA THR A 54 -0.45 -14.02 -8.26
C THR A 54 -1.79 -14.10 -7.52
N PRO A 55 -2.95 -14.02 -8.22
CA PRO A 55 -4.28 -13.95 -7.59
C PRO A 55 -4.67 -15.11 -6.67
N ASP A 56 -4.06 -16.28 -6.84
CA ASP A 56 -4.26 -17.49 -6.04
C ASP A 56 -3.52 -17.47 -4.70
N THR A 57 -2.58 -16.55 -4.51
CA THR A 57 -1.85 -16.41 -3.24
C THR A 57 -2.70 -15.77 -2.14
N TYR A 58 -2.42 -16.14 -0.90
CA TYR A 58 -2.99 -15.48 0.28
C TYR A 58 -2.71 -13.97 0.30
N TYR A 59 -1.49 -13.57 -0.09
CA TYR A 59 -1.07 -12.18 -0.09
C TYR A 59 -1.91 -11.31 -1.04
N PHE A 60 -2.12 -11.78 -2.27
CA PHE A 60 -2.97 -11.05 -3.22
C PHE A 60 -4.40 -10.91 -2.71
N GLN A 61 -5.00 -12.01 -2.23
CA GLN A 61 -6.39 -12.00 -1.78
C GLN A 61 -6.59 -11.09 -0.57
N LEU A 62 -5.64 -11.08 0.37
CA LEU A 62 -5.64 -10.17 1.50
C LEU A 62 -5.50 -8.72 1.05
N ALA A 63 -4.53 -8.41 0.17
CA ALA A 63 -4.32 -7.07 -0.35
C ALA A 63 -5.57 -6.54 -1.08
N ALA A 64 -6.20 -7.35 -1.93
CA ALA A 64 -7.44 -7.00 -2.61
C ALA A 64 -8.60 -6.73 -1.62
N ARG A 65 -8.69 -7.48 -0.52
CA ARG A 65 -9.68 -7.24 0.54
C ARG A 65 -9.41 -5.93 1.27
N VAL A 66 -8.16 -5.68 1.68
CA VAL A 66 -7.77 -4.44 2.38
C VAL A 66 -7.98 -3.23 1.46
N LYS A 67 -7.64 -3.34 0.17
CA LYS A 67 -7.82 -2.28 -0.81
C LYS A 67 -9.27 -1.78 -0.86
N ARG A 68 -10.24 -2.69 -0.88
CA ARG A 68 -11.66 -2.32 -0.82
C ARG A 68 -12.04 -1.58 0.47
N HIS A 69 -11.41 -1.89 1.60
CA HIS A 69 -11.66 -1.20 2.86
C HIS A 69 -11.03 0.20 2.85
N VAL A 70 -9.80 0.33 2.36
CA VAL A 70 -9.12 1.62 2.19
C VAL A 70 -9.91 2.53 1.25
N ASP A 71 -10.33 2.02 0.08
CA ASP A 71 -11.13 2.78 -0.89
C ASP A 71 -12.40 3.36 -0.23
N ARG A 72 -13.11 2.57 0.59
CA ARG A 72 -14.31 3.02 1.32
C ARG A 72 -13.99 4.02 2.43
N LEU A 73 -12.95 3.76 3.22
CA LEU A 73 -12.55 4.62 4.33
C LEU A 73 -12.11 5.99 3.83
N MET A 74 -11.32 6.05 2.75
CA MET A 74 -10.86 7.31 2.18
C MET A 74 -12.00 8.07 1.50
N ALA A 75 -12.94 7.37 0.84
CA ALA A 75 -14.15 8.02 0.31
C ALA A 75 -14.99 8.67 1.42
N ALA A 76 -15.16 7.98 2.56
CA ALA A 76 -15.86 8.54 3.72
C ALA A 76 -15.08 9.72 4.33
N ALA A 77 -13.76 9.60 4.51
CA ALA A 77 -12.94 10.68 5.06
C ALA A 77 -13.04 11.95 4.21
N ARG A 78 -12.99 11.83 2.88
CA ARG A 78 -13.17 12.97 1.96
C ARG A 78 -14.55 13.62 2.02
N ALA A 79 -15.59 12.91 2.47
CA ALA A 79 -16.91 13.49 2.62
C ALA A 79 -17.04 14.41 3.86
N HIS A 80 -16.02 14.43 4.72
CA HIS A 80 -16.02 15.15 5.99
C HIS A 80 -14.96 16.25 6.10
N ILE A 81 -14.23 16.54 5.03
CA ILE A 81 -13.20 17.59 4.93
C ILE A 81 -13.58 18.51 3.78
#